data_AF-A0A2A2XUM3-F1
#
_entry.id   AF-A0A2A2XUM3-F1
#
_cell.length_a   1.000
_cell.length_b   1.000
_cell.length_c   1.000
_cell.angle_alpha   90.00
_cell.angle_beta   90.00
_cell.angle_gamma   90.00
#
_symmetry.space_group_name_H-M   'P 1'
#
loop_
_entity.id
_entity.type
_entity.pdbx_description
1 polymer ?
#
loop_
_entity_poly.entity_id
_entity_poly.type
_entity_poly.pdbx_seq_one_letter_code
_entity_poly.pdbx_strand_id
1 'polypeptide(L)'
;MLGGCRFENPLTTSPSEDLNTWLLGEWQLKEKGGMSTAVVAPVSGDRYSVHLSLAPKGGSGRRDYDFEAWASRVGNSVFFTLRNLKNSANLPEGAHVFLHAQMIDQGTVRLRPLQLDSPENATGLELRKEIRSRLKDGSLYLEDSAKDWKRVAEVYWTKEGETGLFQPLRHAMPPATKKP
;
A
#
# COMPACT_ATOMS: atom_id res chain seq x y z
N MET A 1 -11.17 -1.67 7.38
CA MET A 1 -11.32 -0.54 6.44
C MET A 1 -9.92 -0.23 5.96
N LEU A 2 -9.71 0.00 4.67
CA LEU A 2 -8.65 0.93 4.25
C LEU A 2 -8.95 2.23 5.02
N GLY A 3 -8.34 2.42 6.18
CA GLY A 3 -8.80 3.34 7.22
C GLY A 3 -8.44 4.80 6.94
N GLY A 4 -8.45 5.21 5.68
CA GLY A 4 -8.03 6.53 5.24
C GLY A 4 -9.14 7.24 4.47
N CYS A 5 -9.08 8.57 4.50
CA CYS A 5 -9.87 9.43 3.64
C CYS A 5 -9.56 9.12 2.16
N ARG A 6 -10.57 9.24 1.29
CA ARG A 6 -10.41 9.15 -0.17
C ARG A 6 -10.29 10.54 -0.77
N PHE A 7 -9.51 10.67 -1.83
CA PHE A 7 -9.28 11.96 -2.48
C PHE A 7 -9.35 11.83 -4.00
N GLU A 8 -9.80 12.89 -4.67
CA GLU A 8 -9.84 12.96 -6.14
C GLU A 8 -8.43 13.17 -6.71
N ASN A 9 -7.58 13.89 -5.99
CA ASN A 9 -6.23 14.26 -6.42
C ASN A 9 -5.15 13.46 -5.68
N PRO A 10 -4.01 13.16 -6.32
CA PRO A 10 -2.88 12.52 -5.64
C PRO A 10 -2.10 13.51 -4.76
N LEU A 11 -1.27 12.99 -3.83
CA LEU A 11 -0.33 13.82 -3.07
C LEU A 11 0.72 14.49 -3.96
N THR A 12 1.25 13.73 -4.91
CA THR A 12 2.21 14.16 -5.93
C THR A 12 1.78 13.64 -7.29
N THR A 13 1.96 14.44 -8.33
CA THR A 13 1.59 14.06 -9.72
C THR A 13 2.47 12.95 -10.28
N SER A 14 3.69 12.78 -9.75
CA SER A 14 4.64 11.73 -10.14
C SER A 14 5.20 11.00 -8.92
N PRO A 15 5.74 9.78 -9.11
CA PRO A 15 6.57 9.11 -8.13
C PRO A 15 7.76 9.99 -7.72
N SER A 16 8.12 9.96 -6.43
CA SER A 16 9.24 10.71 -5.89
C SER A 16 10.52 9.89 -5.71
N GLU A 17 10.40 8.57 -5.78
CA GLU A 17 11.46 7.60 -5.53
C GLU A 17 11.25 6.36 -6.41
N ASP A 18 12.34 5.64 -6.67
CA ASP A 18 12.29 4.31 -7.26
C ASP A 18 11.62 3.30 -6.30
N LEU A 19 11.29 2.13 -6.82
CA LEU A 19 10.71 1.04 -6.04
C LEU A 19 11.60 0.68 -4.85
N ASN A 20 11.04 0.78 -3.65
CA ASN A 20 11.49 -0.01 -2.53
C ASN A 20 11.11 -1.48 -2.75
N THR A 21 12.10 -2.30 -3.10
CA THR A 21 11.93 -3.74 -3.37
C THR A 21 11.53 -4.54 -2.13
N TRP A 22 11.76 -4.01 -0.92
CA TRP A 22 11.29 -4.61 0.33
C TRP A 22 9.79 -4.46 0.54
N LEU A 23 9.04 -3.84 -0.38
CA LEU A 23 7.58 -3.88 -0.33
C LEU A 23 7.00 -4.97 -1.23
N LEU A 24 7.80 -5.58 -2.10
CA LEU A 24 7.33 -6.61 -3.02
C LEU A 24 7.06 -7.91 -2.28
N GLY A 25 5.96 -8.57 -2.64
CA GLY A 25 5.55 -9.81 -1.99
C GLY A 25 4.06 -9.90 -1.73
N GLU A 26 3.69 -11.02 -1.12
CA GLU A 26 2.39 -11.17 -0.48
C GLU A 26 2.52 -10.86 1.01
N TRP A 27 1.63 -10.00 1.48
CA TRP A 27 1.52 -9.56 2.85
C TRP A 27 0.19 -10.00 3.44
N GLN A 28 0.20 -10.40 4.70
CA GLN A 28 -0.99 -10.86 5.40
C GLN A 28 -1.19 -10.13 6.73
N LEU A 29 -2.44 -9.82 7.04
CA LEU A 29 -2.88 -9.25 8.30
C LEU A 29 -3.98 -10.12 8.89
N LYS A 30 -3.70 -10.75 10.03
CA LYS A 30 -4.66 -11.55 10.77
C LYS A 30 -5.49 -10.63 11.69
N GLU A 31 -6.77 -10.51 11.42
CA GLU A 31 -7.73 -9.79 12.26
C GLU A 31 -8.70 -10.78 12.92
N LYS A 32 -9.46 -10.32 13.93
CA LYS A 32 -10.48 -11.14 14.59
C LYS A 32 -11.53 -11.71 13.62
N GLY A 33 -11.76 -11.04 12.49
CA GLY A 33 -12.76 -11.43 11.47
C GLY A 33 -12.21 -12.26 10.30
N GLY A 34 -10.91 -12.59 10.31
CA GLY A 34 -10.28 -13.37 9.24
C GLY A 34 -8.92 -12.82 8.81
N MET A 35 -8.44 -13.32 7.69
CA MET A 35 -7.16 -12.91 7.09
C MET A 35 -7.41 -11.88 5.99
N SER A 36 -6.72 -10.74 6.06
CA SER A 36 -6.58 -9.82 4.92
C SER A 36 -5.25 -10.11 4.21
N THR A 37 -5.23 -9.99 2.89
CA THR A 37 -4.04 -10.21 2.06
C THR A 37 -3.78 -9.01 1.16
N ALA A 38 -2.51 -8.69 0.93
CA ALA A 38 -2.10 -7.67 -0.03
C ALA A 38 -0.97 -8.25 -0.89
N VAL A 39 -1.19 -8.32 -2.20
CA VAL A 39 -0.15 -8.71 -3.16
C VAL A 39 0.40 -7.44 -3.77
N VAL A 40 1.68 -7.19 -3.54
CA VAL A 40 2.41 -6.03 -4.07
C VAL A 40 3.35 -6.54 -5.15
N ALA A 41 3.02 -6.21 -6.39
CA ALA A 41 3.83 -6.48 -7.55
C ALA A 41 4.32 -5.16 -8.12
N PRO A 42 5.52 -5.11 -8.68
CA PRO A 42 5.99 -3.94 -9.42
C PRO A 42 5.41 -3.88 -10.86
N VAL A 43 5.24 -2.67 -11.37
CA VAL A 43 4.73 -2.35 -12.73
C VAL A 43 5.83 -1.72 -13.58
N SER A 44 6.58 -0.79 -13.01
CA SER A 44 7.74 -0.11 -13.58
C SER A 44 8.78 0.14 -12.48
N GLY A 45 9.92 0.77 -12.79
CA GLY A 45 10.96 1.07 -11.80
C GLY A 45 10.55 1.97 -10.62
N ASP A 46 9.35 2.55 -10.67
CA ASP A 46 8.83 3.55 -9.73
C ASP A 46 7.34 3.35 -9.36
N ARG A 47 6.69 2.27 -9.84
CA ARG A 47 5.25 2.01 -9.62
C ARG A 47 4.96 0.56 -9.24
N TYR A 48 3.98 0.41 -8.35
CA TYR A 48 3.46 -0.86 -7.88
C TYR A 48 2.05 -1.09 -8.39
N SER A 49 1.71 -2.35 -8.64
CA SER A 49 0.36 -2.89 -8.63
C SER A 49 0.12 -3.51 -7.26
N VAL A 50 -0.98 -3.13 -6.62
CA VAL A 50 -1.35 -3.63 -5.29
C VAL A 50 -2.75 -4.22 -5.38
N HIS A 51 -2.86 -5.54 -5.24
CA HIS A 51 -4.13 -6.21 -5.05
C HIS A 51 -4.38 -6.41 -3.56
N LEU A 52 -5.39 -5.74 -3.01
CA LEU A 52 -5.72 -5.79 -1.59
C LEU A 52 -7.06 -6.48 -1.38
N SER A 53 -7.05 -7.49 -0.54
CA SER A 53 -8.21 -8.26 -0.16
C SER A 53 -8.42 -8.20 1.34
N LEU A 54 -9.50 -7.54 1.77
CA LEU A 54 -9.79 -7.33 3.17
C LEU A 54 -10.76 -8.37 3.72
N ALA A 55 -10.44 -8.88 4.91
CA ALA A 55 -11.34 -9.72 5.68
C ALA A 55 -12.70 -9.03 5.90
N PRO A 56 -13.80 -9.82 5.92
CA PRO A 56 -15.12 -9.31 6.21
C PRO A 56 -15.17 -8.66 7.61
N LYS A 57 -15.90 -7.54 7.74
CA LYS A 57 -16.08 -6.85 9.03
C LYS A 57 -17.56 -6.60 9.27
N GLY A 58 -18.11 -7.14 10.36
CA GLY A 58 -19.46 -6.83 10.83
C GLY A 58 -20.56 -7.20 9.82
N GLY A 59 -20.50 -8.39 9.22
CA GLY A 59 -21.51 -8.87 8.26
C GLY A 59 -21.33 -8.38 6.82
N SER A 60 -20.38 -7.46 6.56
CA SER A 60 -19.99 -7.14 5.19
C SER A 60 -19.25 -8.32 4.56
N GLY A 61 -19.46 -8.57 3.26
CA GLY A 61 -18.65 -9.52 2.50
C GLY A 61 -17.16 -9.14 2.45
N ARG A 62 -16.37 -10.03 1.85
CA ARG A 62 -14.96 -9.77 1.47
C ARG A 62 -14.91 -8.55 0.55
N ARG A 63 -13.90 -7.70 0.70
CA ARG A 63 -13.71 -6.50 -0.13
C ARG A 63 -12.37 -6.56 -0.81
N ASP A 64 -12.38 -6.51 -2.12
CA ASP A 64 -11.20 -6.54 -2.96
C ASP A 64 -11.01 -5.19 -3.64
N TYR A 65 -9.76 -4.76 -3.73
CA TYR A 65 -9.36 -3.50 -4.35
C TYR A 65 -8.12 -3.73 -5.20
N ASP A 66 -8.06 -3.07 -6.34
CA ASP A 66 -6.91 -3.04 -7.22
C ASP A 66 -6.37 -1.61 -7.27
N PHE A 67 -5.10 -1.43 -6.92
CA PHE A 67 -4.45 -0.13 -6.92
C PHE A 67 -3.23 -0.11 -7.82
N GLU A 68 -3.00 1.03 -8.44
CA GLU A 68 -1.67 1.48 -8.82
C GLU A 68 -1.11 2.32 -7.67
N ALA A 69 0.13 2.08 -7.24
CA ALA A 69 0.73 2.80 -6.13
C ALA A 69 2.13 3.31 -6.45
N TRP A 70 2.52 4.41 -5.79
CA TRP A 70 3.85 5.00 -5.89
C TRP A 70 4.24 5.75 -4.61
N ALA A 71 5.53 5.96 -4.43
CA ALA A 71 6.07 6.77 -3.36
C ALA A 71 5.84 8.27 -3.65
N SER A 72 5.33 9.01 -2.66
CA SER A 72 5.07 10.44 -2.67
C SER A 72 5.77 11.11 -1.49
N ARG A 73 6.80 11.90 -1.77
CA ARG A 73 7.55 12.65 -0.76
C ARG A 73 6.84 13.94 -0.35
N VAL A 74 6.70 14.14 0.96
CA VAL A 74 6.16 15.35 1.57
C VAL A 74 7.12 15.83 2.66
N GLY A 75 7.91 16.86 2.36
CA GLY A 75 9.03 17.25 3.21
C GLY A 75 10.10 16.15 3.22
N ASN A 76 10.49 15.70 4.41
CA ASN A 76 11.48 14.62 4.58
C ASN A 76 10.84 13.23 4.75
N SER A 77 9.51 13.15 4.68
CA SER A 77 8.76 11.90 4.88
C SER A 77 8.24 11.36 3.55
N VAL A 78 8.19 10.03 3.45
CA VAL A 78 7.70 9.31 2.27
C VAL A 78 6.37 8.65 2.61
N PHE A 79 5.39 8.86 1.73
CA PHE A 79 4.07 8.27 1.82
C PHE A 79 3.78 7.45 0.57
N PHE A 80 2.82 6.55 0.63
CA PHE A 80 2.33 5.85 -0.55
C PHE A 80 1.02 6.47 -1.00
N THR A 81 0.98 6.85 -2.28
CA THR A 81 -0.26 7.14 -2.98
C THR A 81 -0.76 5.87 -3.61
N LEU A 82 -2.01 5.50 -3.34
CA LEU A 82 -2.70 4.37 -3.94
C LEU A 82 -3.87 4.90 -4.77
N ARG A 83 -3.78 4.80 -6.09
CA ARG A 83 -4.84 5.13 -7.04
C ARG A 83 -5.66 3.89 -7.33
N ASN A 84 -6.95 3.94 -7.03
CA ASN A 84 -7.87 2.84 -7.28
C ASN A 84 -8.11 2.65 -8.78
N LEU A 85 -8.00 1.42 -9.25
CA LEU A 85 -8.07 1.07 -10.67
C LEU A 85 -9.46 0.61 -11.11
N LYS A 86 -10.36 0.28 -10.17
CA LYS A 86 -11.69 -0.22 -10.47
C LYS A 86 -12.72 0.30 -9.50
N ASN A 87 -13.93 0.58 -9.98
CA ASN A 87 -15.04 0.91 -9.10
C ASN A 87 -15.28 -0.21 -8.08
N SER A 88 -15.18 0.16 -6.81
CA SER A 88 -15.38 -0.70 -5.65
C SER A 88 -16.52 -0.14 -4.80
N ALA A 89 -17.18 -0.95 -3.98
CA ALA A 89 -18.41 -0.57 -3.26
C ALA A 89 -18.32 0.75 -2.46
N ASN A 90 -17.13 1.13 -2.00
CA ASN A 90 -16.88 2.33 -1.19
C ASN A 90 -15.69 3.16 -1.68
N LEU A 91 -15.18 2.90 -2.90
CA LEU A 91 -14.05 3.62 -3.47
C LEU A 91 -14.23 3.69 -4.99
N PRO A 92 -14.47 4.89 -5.55
CA PRO A 92 -14.63 5.03 -7.00
C PRO A 92 -13.30 4.81 -7.71
N GLU A 93 -13.37 4.44 -8.98
CA GLU A 93 -12.21 4.38 -9.87
C GLU A 93 -11.52 5.75 -9.95
N GLY A 94 -10.19 5.74 -9.96
CA GLY A 94 -9.38 6.95 -9.98
C GLY A 94 -9.22 7.65 -8.64
N ALA A 95 -9.97 7.25 -7.60
CA ALA A 95 -9.79 7.79 -6.26
C ALA A 95 -8.42 7.41 -5.67
N HIS A 96 -7.87 8.32 -4.88
CA HIS A 96 -6.59 8.19 -4.22
C HIS A 96 -6.78 7.96 -2.73
N VAL A 97 -5.98 7.05 -2.17
CA VAL A 97 -5.85 6.81 -0.73
C VAL A 97 -4.37 6.96 -0.38
N PHE A 98 -4.10 7.54 0.78
CA PHE A 98 -2.74 7.76 1.25
C PHE A 98 -2.46 6.99 2.52
N LEU A 99 -1.27 6.42 2.61
CA LEU A 99 -0.81 5.74 3.80
C LEU A 99 0.68 5.96 4.01
N HIS A 100 1.11 5.78 5.26
CA HIS A 100 2.51 5.67 5.59
C HIS A 100 2.87 4.20 5.80
N ALA A 101 3.88 3.72 5.08
CA ALA A 101 4.42 2.38 5.26
C ALA A 101 5.79 2.48 5.93
N GLN A 102 5.92 1.89 7.12
CA GLN A 102 7.18 1.79 7.84
C GLN A 102 7.67 0.35 7.80
N MET A 103 8.81 0.11 7.16
CA MET A 103 9.50 -1.18 7.29
C MET A 103 10.04 -1.31 8.72
N ILE A 104 9.60 -2.35 9.42
CA ILE A 104 10.16 -2.71 10.74
C ILE A 104 11.34 -3.66 10.54
N ASP A 105 11.15 -4.65 9.67
CA ASP A 105 12.14 -5.60 9.20
C ASP A 105 11.72 -6.11 7.80
N GLN A 106 12.49 -7.01 7.18
CA GLN A 106 12.15 -7.54 5.85
C GLN A 106 10.85 -8.36 5.81
N GLY A 107 10.41 -8.92 6.93
CA GLY A 107 9.18 -9.70 7.03
C GLY A 107 7.98 -8.92 7.56
N THR A 108 8.15 -7.65 7.95
CA THR A 108 7.14 -6.87 8.67
C THR A 108 7.09 -5.42 8.22
N VAL A 109 5.91 -5.01 7.76
CA VAL A 109 5.61 -3.61 7.46
C VAL A 109 4.47 -3.11 8.34
N ARG A 110 4.65 -1.94 8.94
CA ARG A 110 3.61 -1.23 9.67
C ARG A 110 2.94 -0.22 8.75
N LEU A 111 1.66 -0.39 8.50
CA LEU A 111 0.85 0.56 7.76
C LEU A 111 0.10 1.47 8.73
N ARG A 112 0.24 2.79 8.54
CA ARG A 112 -0.53 3.80 9.28
C ARG A 112 -1.42 4.58 8.31
N PRO A 113 -2.74 4.62 8.52
CA PRO A 113 -3.59 5.55 7.80
C PRO A 113 -3.24 6.98 8.21
N LEU A 114 -3.44 7.92 7.29
CA LEU A 114 -3.27 9.35 7.56
C LEU A 114 -4.59 9.95 8.06
N GLN A 115 -4.51 10.73 9.13
CA GLN A 115 -5.62 11.59 9.57
C GLN A 115 -5.56 12.90 8.80
N LEU A 116 -6.53 13.10 7.91
CA LEU A 116 -6.64 14.31 7.09
C LEU A 116 -8.08 14.81 7.17
N ASP A 117 -8.23 16.09 7.46
CA ASP A 117 -9.51 16.79 7.53
C ASP A 117 -9.81 17.56 6.23
N SER A 118 -8.86 17.58 5.28
CA SER A 118 -9.08 18.12 3.94
C SER A 118 -10.29 17.44 3.26
N PRO A 119 -11.08 18.20 2.48
CA PRO A 119 -12.17 17.63 1.70
C PRO A 119 -11.64 16.69 0.61
N GLU A 120 -12.49 15.80 0.10
CA GLU A 120 -12.10 14.79 -0.91
C GLU A 120 -11.56 15.42 -2.21
N ASN A 121 -12.05 16.62 -2.57
CA ASN A 121 -11.62 17.36 -3.75
C ASN A 121 -10.38 18.24 -3.51
N ALA A 122 -9.76 18.18 -2.32
CA ALA A 122 -8.56 18.96 -2.01
C ALA A 122 -7.44 18.69 -3.02
N THR A 123 -6.70 19.73 -3.35
CA THR A 123 -5.56 19.65 -4.25
C THR A 123 -4.37 18.98 -3.57
N GLY A 124 -3.46 18.41 -4.37
CA GLY A 124 -2.20 17.86 -3.84
C GLY A 124 -1.34 18.89 -3.09
N LEU A 125 -1.50 20.20 -3.34
CA LEU A 125 -0.83 21.25 -2.57
C LEU A 125 -1.42 21.40 -1.17
N GLU A 126 -2.75 21.43 -1.05
CA GLU A 126 -3.47 21.53 0.21
C GLU A 126 -3.20 20.31 1.10
N LEU A 127 -3.30 19.10 0.53
CA LEU A 127 -3.01 17.84 1.22
C LEU A 127 -1.58 17.81 1.75
N ARG A 128 -0.59 18.21 0.95
CA ARG A 128 0.82 18.28 1.40
C ARG A 128 1.07 19.37 2.43
N LYS A 129 0.30 20.47 2.42
CA LYS A 129 0.38 21.51 3.46
C LYS A 129 -0.18 20.98 4.78
N GLU A 130 -1.32 20.29 4.74
CA GLU A 130 -1.91 19.66 5.92
C GLU A 130 -0.98 18.59 6.51
N ILE A 131 -0.47 17.66 5.68
CA ILE A 131 0.46 16.62 6.13
C ILE A 131 1.67 17.23 6.84
N ARG A 132 2.27 18.29 6.29
CA ARG A 132 3.41 18.97 6.94
C ARG A 132 3.04 19.57 8.29
N SER A 133 1.85 20.18 8.40
CA SER A 133 1.35 20.71 9.66
C SER A 133 1.20 19.61 10.70
N ARG A 134 0.55 18.50 10.32
CA ARG A 134 0.27 17.38 11.22
C ARG A 134 1.49 16.55 11.58
N LEU A 135 2.50 16.51 10.72
CA LEU A 135 3.81 15.95 11.07
C LEU A 135 4.49 16.78 12.15
N LYS A 136 4.36 18.10 12.10
CA LYS A 136 4.99 19.01 13.06
C LYS A 136 4.35 18.93 14.45
N ASP A 137 3.03 18.76 14.51
CA ASP A 137 2.29 18.65 15.77
C ASP A 137 2.10 17.19 16.27
N GLY A 138 2.53 16.20 15.49
CA GLY A 138 2.45 14.78 15.84
C GLY A 138 1.06 14.15 15.69
N SER A 139 0.10 14.84 15.07
CA SER A 139 -1.29 14.38 14.92
C SER A 139 -1.59 13.64 13.61
N LEU A 140 -0.59 13.43 12.74
CA LEU A 140 -0.84 12.84 11.42
C LEU A 140 -1.32 11.38 11.49
N TYR A 141 -0.81 10.61 12.45
CA TYR A 141 -1.04 9.18 12.51
C TYR A 141 -2.06 8.81 13.58
N LEU A 142 -3.06 8.03 13.18
CA LEU A 142 -3.93 7.32 14.12
C LEU A 142 -3.20 6.05 14.60
N GLU A 143 -2.36 6.17 15.65
CA GLU A 143 -1.54 5.04 16.13
C GLU A 143 -2.38 3.82 16.52
N ASP A 144 -3.58 4.02 17.10
CA ASP A 144 -4.51 2.91 17.43
C ASP A 144 -5.02 2.16 16.19
N SER A 145 -4.92 2.79 15.02
CA SER A 145 -5.30 2.22 13.73
C SER A 145 -4.12 1.64 12.95
N ALA A 146 -2.89 1.74 13.48
CA ALA A 146 -1.72 1.11 12.87
C ALA A 146 -1.89 -0.41 12.82
N LYS A 147 -1.46 -1.01 11.70
CA LYS A 147 -1.51 -2.47 11.50
C LYS A 147 -0.18 -2.98 10.99
N ASP A 148 0.30 -4.05 11.63
CA ASP A 148 1.50 -4.76 11.22
C ASP A 148 1.11 -5.91 10.29
N TRP A 149 1.61 -5.82 9.05
CA TRP A 149 1.44 -6.84 8.03
C TRP A 149 2.68 -7.70 7.96
N LYS A 150 2.48 -9.01 7.82
CA LYS A 150 3.56 -10.00 7.74
C LYS A 150 3.73 -10.49 6.31
N ARG A 151 4.96 -10.49 5.81
CA ARG A 151 5.27 -11.06 4.50
C ARG A 151 5.19 -12.57 4.58
N VAL A 152 4.49 -13.18 3.64
CA VAL A 152 4.31 -14.65 3.55
C VAL A 152 4.87 -15.23 2.25
N ALA A 153 5.06 -14.40 1.23
CA ALA A 153 5.72 -14.77 -0.01
C ALA A 153 6.50 -13.59 -0.57
N GLU A 154 7.64 -13.87 -1.19
CA GLU A 154 8.46 -12.87 -1.87
C GLU A 154 8.13 -12.86 -3.35
N VAL A 155 7.92 -11.66 -3.89
CA VAL A 155 7.83 -11.42 -5.34
C VAL A 155 9.15 -10.79 -5.71
N TYR A 156 9.99 -11.52 -6.41
CA TYR A 156 11.27 -10.99 -6.86
C TYR A 156 11.19 -10.55 -8.31
N TRP A 157 12.12 -9.69 -8.72
CA TRP A 157 12.28 -9.20 -10.08
C TRP A 157 13.65 -9.60 -10.63
N THR A 158 13.69 -10.29 -11.77
CA THR A 158 14.92 -10.37 -12.59
C THR A 158 14.83 -9.33 -13.69
N LYS A 159 15.91 -8.57 -13.87
CA LYS A 159 16.12 -7.80 -15.10
C LYS A 159 16.59 -8.78 -16.17
N GLU A 160 15.79 -9.03 -17.21
CA GLU A 160 16.26 -9.80 -18.36
C GLU A 160 17.41 -9.04 -19.04
N GLY A 161 18.54 -9.72 -19.23
CA GLY A 161 19.76 -9.11 -19.77
C GLY A 161 19.63 -8.59 -21.21
N GLU A 162 18.77 -9.20 -22.04
CA GLU A 162 18.61 -8.83 -23.45
C GLU A 162 17.52 -7.77 -23.69
N THR A 163 16.40 -7.84 -22.98
CA THR A 163 15.24 -6.94 -23.17
C THR A 163 15.23 -5.77 -22.20
N GLY A 164 15.93 -5.88 -21.06
CA GLY A 164 15.85 -4.93 -19.95
C GLY A 164 14.51 -4.95 -19.22
N LEU A 165 13.59 -5.85 -19.59
CA LEU A 165 12.29 -6.00 -18.97
C LEU A 165 12.41 -6.75 -17.64
N PHE A 166 11.59 -6.37 -16.68
CA PHE A 166 11.56 -7.02 -15.39
C PHE A 166 10.49 -8.11 -15.35
N GLN A 167 10.85 -9.33 -14.92
CA GLN A 167 9.92 -10.46 -14.79
C GLN A 167 9.83 -10.96 -13.34
N PRO A 168 8.64 -11.40 -12.87
CA PRO A 168 8.47 -11.97 -11.53
C PRO A 168 9.22 -13.31 -11.37
N LEU A 169 10.09 -13.50 -10.36
CA LEU A 169 10.53 -14.84 -10.00
C LEU A 169 9.38 -15.58 -9.33
N ARG A 170 8.95 -16.69 -9.96
CA ARG A 170 8.09 -17.69 -9.34
C ARG A 170 8.99 -18.77 -8.75
N HIS A 171 9.14 -18.84 -7.42
CA HIS A 171 9.75 -20.02 -6.81
C HIS A 171 8.70 -21.14 -6.69
N ALA A 172 9.06 -22.34 -7.14
CA ALA A 172 8.28 -23.53 -6.82
C ALA A 172 8.31 -23.73 -5.29
N MET A 173 7.14 -23.88 -4.67
CA MET A 173 7.08 -24.27 -3.25
C MET A 173 7.88 -25.55 -3.05
N PRO A 174 8.78 -25.62 -2.05
CA PRO A 174 9.35 -26.89 -1.65
C PRO A 174 8.21 -27.85 -1.30
N PRO A 175 8.24 -29.11 -1.76
CA PRO A 175 7.23 -30.08 -1.35
C PRO A 175 7.20 -30.15 0.17
N ALA A 176 6.00 -30.09 0.75
CA ALA A 176 5.81 -30.17 2.20
C ALA A 176 6.56 -31.41 2.71
N THR A 177 7.59 -31.18 3.52
CA THR A 177 8.36 -32.23 4.16
C THR A 177 7.39 -33.04 5.02
N LYS A 178 7.10 -34.28 4.60
CA LYS A 178 6.48 -35.27 5.48
C LYS A 178 7.43 -35.42 6.67
N LYS A 179 6.97 -35.02 7.86
CA LYS A 179 7.70 -35.27 9.11
C LYS A 179 7.96 -36.77 9.24
N PRO A 180 9.14 -37.17 9.77
CA PRO A 180 9.44 -38.56 10.10
C PRO A 180 8.50 -39.09 11.18
#